data_AF-A0A4Q3UP66-F1
#
_entry.id   AF-A0A4Q3UP66-F1
#
_cell.length_a   1.000
_cell.length_b   1.000
_cell.length_c   1.000
_cell.angle_alpha   90.00
_cell.angle_beta   90.00
_cell.angle_gamma   90.00
#
_symmetry.space_group_name_H-M   'P 1'
#
loop_
_entity.id
_entity.type
_entity.pdbx_description
1 polymer ?
#
loop_
_entity_poly.entity_id
_entity_poly.type
_entity_poly.pdbx_seq_one_letter_code
_entity_poly.pdbx_strand_id
1 'polypeptide(L)'
;VYTQPVFEGSIAEACAETCQKLGVPVLVGVLPLRSQRHAEFMHNEVPGIEIPRWLRERISSSADDAAALEIGVEEARKLSATIRGCAQGLYLMPPFGSAAIAERVMAV
;
A
#
# COMPACT_ATOMS: atom_id res chain seq x y z
N VAL A 1 -2.45 14.64 -8.99
CA VAL A 1 -3.49 13.72 -8.49
C VAL A 1 -2.90 12.82 -7.42
N TYR A 2 -3.66 12.51 -6.38
CA TYR A 2 -3.37 11.42 -5.46
C TYR A 2 -4.38 10.30 -5.72
N THR A 3 -3.91 9.06 -5.77
CA THR A 3 -4.74 7.89 -6.09
C THR A 3 -5.44 7.38 -4.81
N GLN A 4 -6.13 6.24 -4.89
CA GLN A 4 -6.36 5.40 -3.70
C GLN A 4 -5.14 4.48 -3.47
N PRO A 5 -4.97 3.87 -2.28
CA PRO A 5 -3.88 2.93 -2.08
C PRO A 5 -4.01 1.71 -2.97
N VAL A 6 -2.87 1.26 -3.48
CA VAL A 6 -2.73 0.00 -4.20
C VAL A 6 -1.87 -0.95 -3.39
N PHE A 7 -1.94 -2.25 -3.70
CA PHE A 7 -1.27 -3.30 -2.94
C PHE A 7 -0.39 -4.21 -3.81
N GLU A 8 -0.26 -3.89 -5.10
CA GLU A 8 0.58 -4.62 -6.05
C GLU A 8 1.32 -3.65 -6.97
N GLY A 9 2.56 -4.01 -7.32
CA GLY A 9 3.41 -3.20 -8.19
C GLY A 9 2.84 -3.02 -9.60
N SER A 10 2.30 -4.08 -10.19
CA SER A 10 1.67 -4.02 -11.52
C SER A 10 0.48 -3.05 -11.56
N ILE A 11 -0.32 -3.00 -10.48
CA ILE A 11 -1.41 -2.05 -10.36
C ILE A 11 -0.89 -0.62 -10.17
N ALA A 12 0.19 -0.43 -9.42
CA ALA A 12 0.84 0.87 -9.29
C ALA A 12 1.36 1.40 -10.65
N GLU A 13 2.00 0.54 -11.45
CA GLU A 13 2.48 0.86 -12.79
C GLU A 13 1.32 1.24 -13.73
N ALA A 14 0.29 0.42 -13.82
CA ALA A 14 -0.88 0.68 -14.65
C ALA A 14 -1.62 1.97 -14.23
N CYS A 15 -1.71 2.21 -12.91
CA CYS A 15 -2.28 3.42 -12.36
C CYS A 15 -1.47 4.65 -12.75
N ALA A 16 -0.15 4.60 -12.59
CA ALA A 16 0.73 5.70 -12.94
C ALA A 16 0.69 6.01 -14.44
N GLU A 17 0.77 5.00 -15.31
CA GLU A 17 0.65 5.16 -16.76
C GLU A 17 -0.67 5.83 -17.16
N THR A 18 -1.77 5.40 -16.55
CA THR A 18 -3.10 5.96 -16.83
C THR A 18 -3.20 7.42 -16.35
N CYS A 19 -2.76 7.72 -15.14
CA CYS A 19 -2.84 9.05 -14.55
C CYS A 19 -1.89 10.07 -15.19
N GLN A 20 -0.76 9.63 -15.76
CA GLN A 20 0.18 10.52 -16.46
C GLN A 20 -0.48 11.27 -17.63
N LYS A 21 -1.52 10.69 -18.25
CA LYS A 21 -2.30 11.31 -19.34
C LYS A 21 -3.02 12.60 -18.91
N LEU A 22 -3.17 12.84 -17.60
CA LEU A 22 -3.79 14.04 -17.04
C LEU A 22 -2.88 15.28 -17.08
N GLY A 23 -1.58 15.12 -17.37
CA GLY A 23 -0.64 16.24 -17.46
C GLY A 23 -0.30 16.91 -16.12
N VAL A 24 -0.57 16.23 -14.99
CA VAL A 24 -0.25 16.71 -13.64
C VAL A 24 0.52 15.64 -12.85
N PRO A 25 1.30 16.00 -11.82
CA PRO A 25 2.04 15.02 -11.02
C PRO A 25 1.14 13.96 -10.40
N VAL A 26 1.58 12.70 -10.43
CA VAL A 26 0.89 11.54 -9.87
C VAL A 26 1.58 11.10 -8.59
N LEU A 27 0.81 11.06 -7.50
CA LEU A 27 1.21 10.48 -6.22
C LEU A 27 0.42 9.19 -5.99
N VAL A 28 1.10 8.04 -6.03
CA VAL A 28 0.45 6.74 -5.80
C VAL A 28 0.31 6.48 -4.30
N GLY A 29 -0.86 6.00 -3.89
CA GLY A 29 -1.16 5.73 -2.49
C GLY A 29 -0.51 4.45 -1.98
N VAL A 30 0.05 4.52 -0.78
CA VAL A 30 0.58 3.37 -0.05
C VAL A 30 -0.05 3.31 1.33
N LEU A 31 -0.61 2.16 1.70
CA LEU A 31 -1.20 1.87 3.01
C LEU A 31 -0.64 0.56 3.53
N PRO A 32 0.25 0.57 4.53
CA PRO A 32 0.67 -0.64 5.23
C PRO A 32 -0.52 -1.28 5.95
N LEU A 33 -0.74 -2.57 5.71
CA LEU A 33 -1.76 -3.35 6.42
C LEU A 33 -1.25 -3.71 7.82
N ARG A 34 -2.15 -3.79 8.80
CA ARG A 34 -1.77 -3.92 10.22
C ARG A 34 -2.30 -5.17 10.92
N SER A 35 -3.30 -5.82 10.33
CA SER A 35 -3.96 -6.99 10.88
C SER A 35 -4.88 -7.60 9.83
N GLN A 36 -5.30 -8.85 10.04
CA GLN A 36 -6.30 -9.51 9.18
C GLN A 36 -7.60 -8.71 9.13
N ARG A 37 -8.09 -8.26 10.29
CA ARG A 37 -9.33 -7.45 10.36
C ARG A 37 -9.20 -6.16 9.57
N HIS A 38 -8.04 -5.50 9.61
CA HIS A 38 -7.79 -4.30 8.83
C HIS A 38 -7.80 -4.62 7.33
N ALA A 39 -7.11 -5.68 6.90
CA ALA A 39 -7.08 -6.09 5.50
C ALA A 39 -8.48 -6.45 4.97
N GLU A 40 -9.25 -7.24 5.71
CA GLU A 40 -10.60 -7.61 5.30
C GLU A 40 -11.57 -6.42 5.29
N PHE A 41 -11.45 -5.48 6.24
CA PHE A 41 -12.23 -4.24 6.19
C PHE A 41 -11.89 -3.42 4.94
N MET A 42 -10.62 -3.22 4.66
CA MET A 42 -10.20 -2.44 3.48
C MET A 42 -10.68 -3.09 2.17
N HIS A 43 -10.64 -4.42 2.09
CA HIS A 43 -11.07 -5.14 0.88
C HIS A 43 -12.58 -5.16 0.68
N ASN A 44 -13.36 -5.34 1.76
CA ASN A 44 -14.80 -5.57 1.66
C ASN A 44 -15.62 -4.29 1.82
N GLU A 45 -15.15 -3.33 2.62
CA GLU A 45 -15.93 -2.16 3.04
C GLU A 45 -15.49 -0.86 2.37
N VAL A 46 -14.30 -0.82 1.75
CA VAL A 46 -13.81 0.40 1.08
C VAL A 46 -13.93 0.26 -0.44
N PRO A 47 -14.84 1.03 -1.09
CA PRO A 47 -15.05 0.92 -2.52
C PRO A 47 -13.78 1.18 -3.35
N GLY A 48 -13.53 0.30 -4.31
CA GLY A 48 -12.39 0.42 -5.21
C GLY A 48 -11.04 -0.01 -4.61
N ILE A 49 -11.02 -0.52 -3.36
CA ILE A 49 -9.84 -1.15 -2.79
C ILE A 49 -9.92 -2.66 -2.95
N GLU A 50 -8.94 -3.20 -3.67
CA GLU A 50 -8.73 -4.63 -3.79
C GLU A 50 -7.39 -5.00 -3.16
N ILE A 51 -7.42 -5.88 -2.16
CA ILE A 51 -6.21 -6.44 -1.58
C ILE A 51 -6.05 -7.86 -2.13
N PRO A 52 -4.91 -8.17 -2.75
CA PRO A 52 -4.66 -9.47 -3.35
C PRO A 52 -4.87 -10.59 -2.34
N ARG A 53 -5.47 -11.69 -2.81
CA ARG A 53 -5.74 -12.86 -1.97
C ARG A 53 -4.48 -13.35 -1.27
N TRP A 54 -3.35 -13.44 -1.99
CA TRP A 54 -2.08 -13.92 -1.42
C TRP A 54 -1.61 -13.07 -0.23
N LEU A 55 -1.84 -11.75 -0.28
CA LEU A 55 -1.44 -10.83 0.79
C LEU A 55 -2.37 -10.97 1.99
N ARG A 56 -3.69 -11.07 1.76
CA ARG A 56 -4.67 -11.32 2.82
C ARG A 56 -4.44 -12.66 3.52
N GLU A 57 -4.15 -13.72 2.75
CA GLU A 57 -3.84 -15.04 3.29
C GLU A 57 -2.56 -15.02 4.14
N ARG A 58 -1.50 -14.37 3.64
CA ARG A 58 -0.23 -14.25 4.37
C ARG A 58 -0.39 -13.46 5.67
N ILE A 59 -1.18 -12.38 5.67
CA ILE A 59 -1.54 -11.64 6.88
C ILE A 59 -2.40 -12.48 7.83
N SER A 60 -3.41 -13.21 7.32
CA SER A 60 -4.27 -14.05 8.16
C SER A 60 -3.54 -15.21 8.83
N SER A 61 -2.42 -15.64 8.24
CA SER A 61 -1.58 -16.73 8.77
C SER A 61 -0.50 -16.24 9.74
N SER A 62 -0.45 -14.93 10.03
CA SER A 62 0.47 -14.37 11.02
C SER A 62 0.08 -14.76 12.45
N ALA A 63 1.06 -14.80 13.35
CA ALA A 63 0.83 -15.22 14.74
C ALA A 63 0.00 -14.21 15.55
N ASP A 64 0.20 -12.91 15.28
CA ASP A 64 -0.47 -11.80 15.95
C ASP A 64 -0.46 -10.54 15.06
N ASP A 65 -1.12 -9.47 15.54
CA ASP A 65 -1.18 -8.18 14.84
C ASP A 65 0.22 -7.54 14.65
N ALA A 66 1.20 -7.85 15.49
CA ALA A 66 2.55 -7.33 15.33
C ALA A 66 3.23 -8.00 14.13
N ALA A 67 3.17 -9.33 14.02
CA ALA A 67 3.65 -10.08 12.87
C ALA A 67 2.90 -9.71 11.58
N ALA A 68 1.59 -9.47 11.65
CA ALA A 68 0.80 -8.96 10.53
C ALA A 68 1.31 -7.60 10.05
N LEU A 69 1.60 -6.68 10.97
CA LEU A 69 2.15 -5.37 10.65
C LEU A 69 3.53 -5.48 9.99
N GLU A 70 4.39 -6.39 10.43
CA GLU A 70 5.68 -6.63 9.79
C GLU A 70 5.51 -7.00 8.30
N ILE A 71 4.58 -7.90 7.98
CA ILE A 71 4.24 -8.27 6.60
C ILE A 71 3.73 -7.03 5.83
N GLY A 72 2.81 -6.27 6.42
CA GLY A 72 2.26 -5.08 5.78
C GLY A 72 3.31 -3.99 5.51
N VAL A 73 4.27 -3.79 6.41
CA VAL A 73 5.39 -2.86 6.22
C VAL A 73 6.36 -3.37 5.15
N GLU A 74 6.67 -4.67 5.16
CA GLU A 74 7.52 -5.31 4.15
C GLU A 74 6.96 -5.09 2.73
N GLU A 75 5.67 -5.40 2.53
CA GLU A 75 5.02 -5.24 1.22
C GLU A 75 4.86 -3.77 0.83
N ALA A 76 4.53 -2.89 1.76
CA ALA A 76 4.49 -1.45 1.50
C ALA A 76 5.86 -0.89 1.09
N ARG A 77 6.96 -1.41 1.64
CA ARG A 77 8.32 -1.01 1.24
C ARG A 77 8.64 -1.48 -0.17
N LYS A 78 8.33 -2.73 -0.52
CA LYS A 78 8.49 -3.25 -1.89
C LYS A 78 7.70 -2.41 -2.89
N LEU A 79 6.44 -2.13 -2.59
CA LEU A 79 5.59 -1.28 -3.41
C LEU A 79 6.15 0.13 -3.56
N SER A 80 6.65 0.72 -2.47
CA SER A 80 7.29 2.04 -2.49
C SER A 80 8.52 2.07 -3.41
N ALA A 81 9.30 1.00 -3.45
CA ALA A 81 10.42 0.87 -4.39
C ALA A 81 9.93 0.83 -5.85
N THR A 82 8.87 0.08 -6.15
CA THR A 82 8.25 0.06 -7.49
C THR A 82 7.73 1.44 -7.89
N ILE A 83 7.01 2.13 -7.00
CA ILE A 83 6.42 3.44 -7.29
C ILE A 83 7.47 4.48 -7.67
N ARG A 84 8.66 4.45 -7.04
CA ARG A 84 9.78 5.34 -7.41
C ARG A 84 10.20 5.21 -8.87
N GLY A 85 9.96 4.06 -9.50
CA GLY A 85 10.26 3.80 -10.90
C GLY A 85 9.18 4.24 -11.88
N CYS A 86 7.92 4.42 -11.44
CA CYS A 86 6.79 4.64 -12.35
C CYS A 86 5.97 5.91 -12.11
N ALA A 87 6.08 6.56 -10.94
CA ALA A 87 5.33 7.78 -10.61
C ALA A 87 6.22 8.91 -10.08
N GLN A 88 5.69 10.14 -10.05
CA GLN A 88 6.42 11.30 -9.54
C GLN A 88 6.57 11.29 -8.01
N GLY A 89 5.76 10.50 -7.31
CA GLY A 89 5.91 10.25 -5.89
C GLY A 89 4.89 9.26 -5.37
N LEU A 90 4.95 9.05 -4.05
CA LEU A 90 3.94 8.33 -3.30
C LEU A 90 3.37 9.25 -2.22
N TYR A 91 2.15 8.96 -1.78
CA TYR A 91 1.61 9.51 -0.54
C TYR A 91 1.30 8.36 0.42
N LEU A 92 1.80 8.45 1.64
CA LEU A 92 1.82 7.35 2.59
C LEU A 92 0.75 7.54 3.67
N MET A 93 -0.06 6.53 3.89
CA MET A 93 -1.10 6.49 4.92
C MET A 93 -0.69 5.44 5.97
N PRO A 94 0.15 5.77 6.96
CA PRO A 94 0.49 4.81 7.99
C PRO A 94 -0.74 4.55 8.89
N PRO A 95 -0.95 3.30 9.36
CA PRO A 95 -1.96 3.00 10.36
C PRO A 95 -1.89 3.95 11.55
N PHE A 96 -3.04 4.50 11.93
CA PHE A 96 -3.18 5.45 13.05
C PHE A 96 -2.32 6.73 12.93
N GLY A 97 -1.88 7.10 11.72
CA GLY A 97 -1.01 8.27 11.55
C GLY A 97 0.39 8.08 12.14
N SER A 98 0.85 6.85 12.33
CA SER A 98 2.14 6.57 12.98
C SER A 98 3.34 6.98 12.12
N ALA A 99 4.05 8.02 12.56
CA ALA A 99 5.30 8.46 11.94
C ALA A 99 6.39 7.36 11.96
N ALA A 100 6.47 6.58 13.04
CA ALA A 100 7.42 5.48 13.15
C ALA A 100 7.17 4.40 12.08
N ILE A 101 5.91 4.07 11.77
CA ILE A 101 5.61 3.13 10.68
C ILE A 101 5.98 3.75 9.33
N ALA A 102 5.74 5.06 9.15
CA ALA A 102 6.12 5.75 7.93
C ALA A 102 7.64 5.70 7.68
N GLU A 103 8.45 5.96 8.71
CA GLU A 103 9.91 5.85 8.63
C GLU A 103 10.34 4.44 8.24
N ARG A 104 9.71 3.40 8.82
CA ARG A 104 10.01 2.01 8.48
C ARG A 104 9.70 1.70 7.01
N VAL A 105 8.58 2.18 6.46
CA VAL A 105 8.26 1.97 5.03
C VAL A 105 9.25 2.72 4.13
N MET A 106 9.67 3.92 4.55
CA MET A 106 10.56 4.78 3.76
C MET A 106 12.05 4.44 3.90
N ALA A 107 12.44 3.65 4.91
CA ALA A 107 13.80 3.17 5.08
C ALA A 107 14.23 2.35 3.85
N VAL A 108 15.16 2.90 3.09
CA VAL A 108 15.80 2.31 1.90
C VAL A 108 16.99 1.48 2.34
#